data_AF-A0A5S3WJ70-F1
#
_entry.id   AF-A0A5S3WJ70-F1
#
_cell.length_a   1.000
_cell.length_b   1.000
_cell.length_c   1.000
_cell.angle_alpha   90.00
_cell.angle_beta   90.00
_cell.angle_gamma   90.00
#
_symmetry.space_group_name_H-M   'P 1'
#
loop_
_entity.id
_entity.type
_entity.pdbx_description
1 polymer ?
#
loop_
_entity_poly.entity_id
_entity_poly.type
_entity_poly.pdbx_seq_one_letter_code
_entity_poly.pdbx_strand_id
1 'polypeptide(L)'
;MPSLISKKEAMSKIYDIFKADPEFVLLAGDMGFAVLDSFFDNHPNRAFNTGINEQATMSIAAGMAITGMRPIIYSQIPFITMRAFEQLRYDINEHKLNVKIVGVGASNYFSALGRSHCMDDDDIALVSVLKNIEIYSPTSETLEKDIEAMFSHNGPSYMRTL
;
A
#
# COMPACT_ATOMS: atom_id res chain seq x y z
N MET A 1 18.23 -6.94 -12.97
CA MET A 1 17.34 -5.81 -12.62
C MET A 1 17.75 -5.33 -11.24
N PRO A 2 17.74 -4.03 -10.95
CA PRO A 2 17.95 -3.56 -9.58
C PRO A 2 16.92 -4.23 -8.66
N SER A 3 17.37 -4.71 -7.50
CA SER A 3 16.50 -5.37 -6.54
C SER A 3 15.51 -4.34 -5.97
N LEU A 4 14.23 -4.72 -5.95
CA LEU A 4 13.21 -3.95 -5.25
C LEU A 4 13.61 -3.73 -3.79
N ILE A 5 13.18 -2.62 -3.21
CA ILE A 5 13.46 -2.28 -1.83
C ILE A 5 12.73 -3.24 -0.86
N SER A 6 13.27 -3.43 0.33
CA SER A 6 12.57 -4.19 1.38
C SER A 6 11.36 -3.42 1.92
N LYS A 7 10.32 -4.16 2.33
CA LYS A 7 9.17 -3.57 3.06
C LYS A 7 9.58 -2.75 4.29
N LYS A 8 10.67 -3.11 4.97
CA LYS A 8 11.12 -2.42 6.19
C LYS A 8 11.71 -1.05 5.87
N GLU A 9 12.55 -0.97 4.84
CA GLU A 9 13.15 0.30 4.41
C GLU A 9 12.09 1.25 3.85
N ALA A 10 11.18 0.75 3.02
CA ALA A 10 10.07 1.54 2.50
C ALA A 10 9.18 2.07 3.63
N MET A 11 8.71 1.21 4.53
CA MET A 11 7.83 1.63 5.62
C MET A 11 8.53 2.55 6.64
N SER A 12 9.86 2.44 6.81
CA SER A 12 10.61 3.40 7.62
C SER A 12 10.54 4.82 7.05
N LYS A 13 10.66 4.98 5.72
CA LYS A 13 10.54 6.29 5.07
C LYS A 13 9.11 6.82 5.08
N ILE A 14 8.15 5.93 4.86
CA ILE A 14 6.71 6.26 4.97
C ILE A 14 6.36 6.71 6.39
N TYR A 15 6.97 6.11 7.42
CA TYR A 15 6.74 6.50 8.80
C TYR A 15 7.14 7.95 9.10
N ASP A 16 8.26 8.41 8.54
CA ASP A 16 8.71 9.80 8.72
C ASP A 16 7.68 10.79 8.16
N ILE A 17 7.10 10.50 6.99
CA ILE A 17 6.03 11.30 6.37
C ILE A 17 4.73 11.22 7.19
N PHE A 18 4.31 10.01 7.54
CA PHE A 18 3.12 9.76 8.35
C PHE A 18 3.16 10.47 9.71
N LYS A 19 4.32 10.47 10.36
CA LYS A 19 4.54 11.13 11.65
C LYS A 19 4.43 12.65 11.52
N ALA A 20 4.92 13.23 10.43
CA ALA A 20 4.94 14.67 10.20
C ALA A 20 3.55 15.25 9.85
N ASP A 21 2.66 14.45 9.27
CA ASP A 21 1.36 14.92 8.78
C ASP A 21 0.20 14.16 9.48
N PRO A 22 -0.62 14.85 10.31
CA PRO A 22 -1.68 14.25 11.11
C PRO A 22 -2.86 13.73 10.27
N GLU A 23 -3.00 14.13 9.01
CA GLU A 23 -4.10 13.70 8.13
C GLU A 23 -3.93 12.26 7.62
N PHE A 24 -2.70 11.73 7.67
CA PHE A 24 -2.47 10.35 7.30
C PHE A 24 -3.02 9.36 8.32
N VAL A 25 -3.62 8.30 7.78
CA VAL A 25 -4.15 7.15 8.54
C VAL A 25 -3.60 5.87 7.95
N LEU A 26 -3.04 4.99 8.77
CA LEU A 26 -2.59 3.67 8.34
C LEU A 26 -3.70 2.63 8.54
N LEU A 27 -3.98 1.85 7.50
CA LEU A 27 -4.87 0.68 7.51
C LEU A 27 -4.05 -0.55 7.11
N ALA A 28 -3.70 -1.38 8.09
CA ALA A 28 -2.99 -2.62 7.85
C ALA A 28 -3.98 -3.79 7.72
N GLY A 29 -3.71 -4.73 6.82
CA GLY A 29 -4.25 -6.08 6.94
C GLY A 29 -3.67 -6.80 8.17
N ASP A 30 -4.10 -8.03 8.46
CA ASP A 30 -3.60 -8.81 9.59
C ASP A 30 -2.16 -9.31 9.38
N MET A 31 -1.21 -8.38 9.37
CA MET A 31 0.22 -8.57 9.14
C MET A 31 1.03 -7.31 9.52
N GLY A 32 2.34 -7.35 9.29
CA GLY A 32 3.23 -6.18 9.48
C GLY A 32 3.98 -6.15 10.81
N PHE A 33 4.01 -7.28 11.53
CA PHE A 33 4.86 -7.49 12.69
C PHE A 33 6.31 -7.06 12.40
N ALA A 34 6.93 -6.31 13.32
CA ALA A 34 8.30 -5.77 13.20
C ALA A 34 8.53 -4.76 12.06
N VAL A 35 7.47 -4.38 11.34
CA VAL A 35 7.50 -3.35 10.28
C VAL A 35 6.64 -2.15 10.68
N LEU A 36 5.50 -2.39 11.33
CA LEU A 36 4.49 -1.38 11.64
C LEU A 36 4.43 -0.99 13.13
N ASP A 37 5.28 -1.58 13.98
CA ASP A 37 5.24 -1.38 15.44
C ASP A 37 5.23 0.11 15.81
N SER A 38 6.12 0.91 15.22
CA SER A 38 6.18 2.36 15.44
C SER A 38 4.89 3.11 15.07
N PHE A 39 4.12 2.63 14.08
CA PHE A 39 2.83 3.24 13.73
C PHE A 39 1.80 2.95 14.81
N PHE A 40 1.69 1.70 15.25
CA PHE A 40 0.69 1.29 16.24
C PHE A 40 1.00 1.83 17.64
N ASP A 41 2.25 1.75 18.08
CA ASP A 41 2.65 2.13 19.43
C ASP A 41 2.57 3.64 19.65
N ASN A 42 2.98 4.43 18.64
CA ASN A 42 3.05 5.89 18.77
C ASN A 42 1.81 6.63 18.24
N HIS A 43 1.00 6.00 17.40
CA HIS A 43 -0.17 6.63 16.76
C HIS A 43 -1.43 5.75 16.76
N PRO A 44 -1.85 5.21 17.92
CA PRO A 44 -2.96 4.26 18.03
C PRO A 44 -4.33 4.85 17.59
N ASN A 45 -4.45 6.17 17.52
CA ASN A 45 -5.65 6.87 17.07
C ASN A 45 -5.77 7.02 15.55
N ARG A 46 -4.74 6.62 14.79
CA ARG A 46 -4.70 6.76 13.32
C ARG A 46 -3.88 5.66 12.63
N ALA A 47 -3.61 4.56 13.32
CA ALA A 47 -3.05 3.34 12.77
C ALA A 47 -3.92 2.16 13.21
N PHE A 48 -4.53 1.46 12.26
CA PHE A 48 -5.54 0.45 12.52
C PHE A 48 -5.20 -0.86 11.81
N ASN A 49 -5.27 -1.98 12.54
CA ASN A 49 -5.33 -3.30 11.93
C ASN A 49 -6.80 -3.60 11.59
N THR A 50 -7.06 -3.84 10.32
CA THR A 50 -8.41 -4.08 9.76
C THR A 50 -8.75 -5.57 9.63
N GLY A 51 -7.85 -6.45 10.04
CA GLY A 51 -7.99 -7.90 9.94
C GLY A 51 -7.75 -8.43 8.53
N ILE A 52 -8.20 -9.66 8.27
CA ILE A 52 -8.15 -10.30 6.94
C ILE A 52 -9.39 -9.87 6.13
N ASN A 53 -9.52 -8.58 5.89
CA ASN A 53 -10.71 -7.95 5.29
C ASN A 53 -10.34 -6.98 4.16
N GLU A 54 -9.43 -7.34 3.24
CA GLU A 54 -8.81 -6.39 2.31
C GLU A 54 -9.82 -5.63 1.43
N GLN A 55 -10.94 -6.28 1.07
CA GLN A 55 -12.05 -5.63 0.36
C GLN A 55 -12.64 -4.49 1.19
N ALA A 56 -12.98 -4.76 2.46
CA ALA A 56 -13.50 -3.75 3.36
C ALA A 56 -12.45 -2.67 3.68
N THR A 57 -11.17 -3.04 3.86
CA THR A 57 -10.07 -2.10 4.06
C THR A 57 -10.00 -1.08 2.93
N MET A 58 -10.15 -1.53 1.69
CA MET A 58 -10.15 -0.68 0.50
C MET A 58 -11.33 0.31 0.50
N SER A 59 -12.55 -0.16 0.79
CA SER A 59 -13.73 0.71 0.86
C SER A 59 -13.71 1.66 2.07
N ILE A 60 -13.16 1.24 3.22
CA ILE A 60 -12.93 2.09 4.39
C ILE A 60 -11.97 3.22 4.02
N ALA A 61 -10.87 2.90 3.33
CA ALA A 61 -9.93 3.90 2.84
C ALA A 61 -10.62 4.87 1.87
N ALA A 62 -11.45 4.38 0.95
CA ALA A 62 -12.21 5.26 0.05
C ALA A 62 -13.09 6.25 0.84
N GLY A 63 -13.84 5.77 1.84
CA GLY A 63 -14.65 6.64 2.70
C GLY A 63 -13.82 7.68 3.46
N MET A 64 -12.69 7.26 4.05
CA MET A 64 -11.76 8.15 4.75
C MET A 64 -11.22 9.25 3.80
N ALA A 65 -10.80 8.88 2.59
CA ALA A 65 -10.30 9.81 1.59
C ALA A 65 -11.35 10.84 1.15
N ILE A 66 -12.61 10.43 0.97
CA ILE A 66 -13.73 11.33 0.65
C ILE A 66 -13.94 12.37 1.77
N THR A 67 -13.70 12.00 3.02
CA THR A 67 -13.83 12.90 4.18
C THR A 67 -12.61 13.76 4.47
N GLY A 68 -11.59 13.74 3.60
CA GLY A 68 -10.40 14.58 3.71
C GLY A 68 -9.22 13.96 4.46
N MET A 69 -9.33 12.69 4.89
CA MET A 69 -8.17 11.95 5.42
C MET A 69 -7.27 11.46 4.27
N ARG A 70 -6.05 11.02 4.61
CA ARG A 70 -5.07 10.50 3.64
C ARG A 70 -4.71 9.06 3.98
N PRO A 71 -5.47 8.06 3.50
CA PRO A 71 -5.28 6.68 3.91
C PRO A 71 -4.04 6.05 3.25
N ILE A 72 -3.32 5.26 4.04
CA ILE A 72 -2.26 4.36 3.60
C ILE A 72 -2.73 2.93 3.87
N ILE A 73 -2.85 2.11 2.85
CA ILE A 73 -3.17 0.68 2.98
C ILE A 73 -1.87 -0.12 2.93
N TYR A 74 -1.70 -1.08 3.84
CA TYR A 74 -0.57 -2.00 3.85
C TYR A 74 -1.05 -3.45 3.94
N SER A 75 -0.77 -4.27 2.93
CA SER A 75 -1.02 -5.73 2.97
C SER A 75 -0.22 -6.47 1.86
N GLN A 76 -0.38 -7.79 1.75
CA GLN A 76 0.31 -8.59 0.73
C GLN A 76 -0.28 -8.33 -0.64
N ILE A 77 0.60 -8.31 -1.65
CA ILE A 77 0.23 -8.01 -3.05
C ILE A 77 -0.97 -8.84 -3.54
N PRO A 78 -0.99 -10.20 -3.45
CA PRO A 78 -2.12 -10.97 -3.99
C PRO A 78 -3.48 -10.55 -3.42
N PHE A 79 -3.52 -10.14 -2.15
CA PHE A 79 -4.77 -9.82 -1.47
C PHE A 79 -5.27 -8.42 -1.82
N ILE A 80 -4.38 -7.44 -1.92
CA ILE A 80 -4.80 -6.07 -2.27
C ILE A 80 -5.00 -5.85 -3.78
N THR A 81 -4.34 -6.64 -4.64
CA THR A 81 -4.46 -6.48 -6.10
C THR A 81 -5.36 -7.52 -6.78
N MET A 82 -5.61 -8.69 -6.17
CA MET A 82 -6.62 -9.64 -6.68
C MET A 82 -7.88 -9.68 -5.82
N ARG A 83 -7.78 -10.02 -4.53
CA ARG A 83 -8.97 -10.19 -3.66
C ARG A 83 -9.78 -8.88 -3.54
N ALA A 84 -9.10 -7.74 -3.42
CA ALA A 84 -9.73 -6.42 -3.31
C ALA A 84 -9.80 -5.62 -4.63
N PHE A 85 -9.63 -6.28 -5.79
CA PHE A 85 -9.50 -5.57 -7.08
C PHE A 85 -10.76 -4.76 -7.46
N GLU A 86 -11.95 -5.28 -7.17
CA GLU A 86 -13.20 -4.58 -7.48
C GLU A 86 -13.30 -3.26 -6.70
N GLN A 87 -12.98 -3.27 -5.40
CA GLN A 87 -12.96 -2.08 -4.56
C GLN A 87 -11.83 -1.13 -4.97
N LEU A 88 -10.66 -1.64 -5.34
CA LEU A 88 -9.58 -0.82 -5.89
C LEU A 88 -10.05 -0.07 -7.14
N ARG A 89 -10.74 -0.77 -8.04
CA ARG A 89 -11.24 -0.23 -9.30
C ARG A 89 -12.31 0.82 -9.06
N TYR A 90 -13.40 0.44 -8.39
CA TYR A 90 -14.61 1.25 -8.32
C TYR A 90 -14.59 2.26 -7.18
N ASP A 91 -14.18 1.85 -5.98
CA ASP A 91 -14.24 2.74 -4.81
C ASP A 91 -13.12 3.77 -4.84
N ILE A 92 -11.93 3.39 -5.33
CA ILE A 92 -10.74 4.26 -5.30
C ILE A 92 -10.42 4.85 -6.67
N ASN A 93 -10.15 4.00 -7.68
CA ASN A 93 -9.61 4.46 -8.96
C ASN A 93 -10.62 5.31 -9.76
N GLU A 94 -11.89 4.89 -9.90
CA GLU A 94 -12.88 5.67 -10.67
C GLU A 94 -13.17 7.04 -10.03
N HIS A 95 -13.06 7.12 -8.70
CA HIS A 95 -13.23 8.37 -7.94
C HIS A 95 -11.95 9.19 -7.79
N LYS A 96 -10.80 8.71 -8.31
CA LYS A 96 -9.48 9.36 -8.22
C LYS A 96 -9.09 9.71 -6.78
N LEU A 97 -9.47 8.88 -5.83
CA LEU A 97 -9.27 9.16 -4.41
C LEU A 97 -7.79 9.08 -4.03
N ASN A 98 -7.35 9.99 -3.16
CA ASN A 98 -5.97 10.06 -2.69
C ASN A 98 -5.66 8.97 -1.64
N VAL A 99 -5.58 7.72 -2.10
CA VAL A 99 -5.26 6.55 -1.28
C VAL A 99 -3.90 5.97 -1.69
N LYS A 100 -3.04 5.73 -0.70
CA LYS A 100 -1.68 5.20 -0.89
C LYS A 100 -1.67 3.71 -0.56
N ILE A 101 -1.45 2.85 -1.55
CA ILE A 101 -1.52 1.40 -1.40
C ILE A 101 -0.12 0.84 -1.45
N VAL A 102 0.30 0.15 -0.38
CA VAL A 102 1.62 -0.47 -0.26
C VAL A 102 1.45 -1.99 -0.21
N GLY A 103 1.86 -2.64 -1.29
CA GLY A 103 1.90 -4.08 -1.43
C GLY A 103 3.26 -4.67 -1.11
N VAL A 104 3.27 -5.75 -0.34
CA VAL A 104 4.49 -6.50 -0.02
C VAL A 104 4.45 -7.93 -0.53
N GLY A 105 5.61 -8.51 -0.82
CA GLY A 105 5.70 -9.85 -1.39
C GLY A 105 6.02 -9.89 -2.88
N ALA A 106 6.56 -8.81 -3.44
CA ALA A 106 6.99 -8.78 -4.84
C ALA A 106 8.07 -9.82 -5.12
N SER A 107 8.26 -10.17 -6.40
CA SER A 107 9.26 -11.16 -6.83
C SER A 107 9.11 -12.51 -6.13
N ASN A 108 7.87 -12.91 -5.82
CA ASN A 108 7.52 -14.14 -5.12
C ASN A 108 8.28 -14.35 -3.80
N TYR A 109 8.52 -13.27 -3.06
CA TYR A 109 9.18 -13.30 -1.76
C TYR A 109 8.58 -14.35 -0.81
N PHE A 110 7.26 -14.56 -0.87
CA PHE A 110 6.53 -15.53 -0.06
C PHE A 110 6.33 -16.91 -0.72
N SER A 111 7.17 -17.29 -1.69
CA SER A 111 7.06 -18.59 -2.39
C SER A 111 7.04 -19.82 -1.47
N ALA A 112 7.69 -19.76 -0.32
CA ALA A 112 7.63 -20.81 0.72
C ALA A 112 6.20 -21.04 1.27
N LEU A 113 5.30 -20.06 1.16
CA LEU A 113 3.89 -20.15 1.55
C LEU A 113 2.98 -20.65 0.41
N GLY A 114 3.56 -21.06 -0.72
CA GLY A 114 2.86 -21.62 -1.88
C GLY A 114 2.40 -20.56 -2.89
N ARG A 115 1.95 -21.04 -4.06
CA ARG A 115 1.61 -20.18 -5.22
C ARG A 115 0.53 -19.14 -4.92
N SER A 116 -0.36 -19.38 -3.96
CA SER A 116 -1.40 -18.42 -3.55
C SER A 116 -0.84 -17.11 -2.97
N HIS A 117 0.44 -17.09 -2.58
CA HIS A 117 1.14 -15.90 -2.05
C HIS A 117 2.07 -15.25 -3.08
N CYS A 118 2.00 -15.66 -4.35
CA CYS A 118 2.90 -15.26 -5.42
C CYS A 118 2.12 -14.57 -6.54
N MET A 119 2.74 -13.56 -7.16
CA MET A 119 2.16 -12.82 -8.28
C MET A 119 3.08 -12.71 -9.48
N ASP A 120 4.33 -13.17 -9.43
CA ASP A 120 5.33 -12.83 -10.45
C ASP A 120 5.33 -11.31 -10.73
N ASP A 121 4.76 -10.89 -11.86
CA ASP A 121 4.46 -9.49 -12.23
C ASP A 121 2.97 -9.25 -12.58
N ASP A 122 2.09 -10.21 -12.29
CA ASP A 122 0.64 -10.15 -12.52
C ASP A 122 -0.01 -8.97 -11.80
N ASP A 123 0.55 -8.52 -10.67
CA ASP A 123 0.05 -7.36 -9.94
C ASP A 123 0.26 -6.05 -10.71
N ILE A 124 1.39 -5.91 -11.39
CA ILE A 124 1.62 -4.77 -12.30
C ILE A 124 0.63 -4.85 -13.45
N ALA A 125 0.47 -6.02 -14.07
CA ALA A 125 -0.45 -6.20 -15.19
C ALA A 125 -1.89 -5.85 -14.79
N LEU A 126 -2.37 -6.35 -13.65
CA LEU A 126 -3.70 -6.06 -13.12
C LEU A 126 -3.89 -4.59 -12.80
N VAL A 127 -2.96 -3.97 -12.07
CA VAL A 127 -3.09 -2.55 -11.69
C VAL A 127 -2.95 -1.64 -12.91
N SER A 128 -2.16 -2.01 -13.93
CA SER A 128 -1.97 -1.22 -15.15
C SER A 128 -3.23 -1.02 -16.00
N VAL A 129 -4.27 -1.84 -15.80
CA VAL A 129 -5.56 -1.66 -16.50
C VAL A 129 -6.37 -0.48 -15.95
N LEU A 130 -5.99 0.04 -14.78
CA LEU A 130 -6.64 1.16 -14.10
C LEU A 130 -6.00 2.48 -14.58
N LYS A 131 -6.84 3.43 -15.02
CA LYS A 131 -6.37 4.63 -15.74
C LYS A 131 -5.89 5.77 -14.84
N ASN A 132 -6.30 5.78 -13.57
CA ASN A 132 -6.07 6.91 -12.67
C ASN A 132 -5.07 6.58 -11.56
N ILE A 133 -4.46 5.40 -11.55
CA ILE A 133 -3.53 4.96 -10.51
C ILE A 133 -2.08 5.02 -11.00
N GLU A 134 -1.19 5.53 -10.16
CA GLU A 134 0.25 5.49 -10.41
C GLU A 134 0.88 4.25 -9.78
N ILE A 135 1.83 3.62 -10.48
CA ILE A 135 2.55 2.43 -10.02
C ILE A 135 3.99 2.79 -9.68
N TYR A 136 4.43 2.39 -8.50
CA TYR A 136 5.79 2.60 -7.98
C TYR A 136 6.44 1.26 -7.66
N SER A 137 7.69 1.08 -8.07
CA SER A 137 8.50 -0.13 -7.83
C SER A 137 9.90 0.27 -7.35
N PRO A 138 10.01 0.85 -6.15
CA PRO A 138 11.24 1.45 -5.68
C PRO A 138 12.37 0.44 -5.50
N THR A 139 13.58 0.91 -5.77
CA THR A 139 14.86 0.22 -5.56
C THR A 139 15.69 0.98 -4.54
N SER A 140 16.83 0.46 -4.13
CA SER A 140 17.77 1.20 -3.26
C SER A 140 18.21 2.55 -3.83
N GLU A 141 18.24 2.69 -5.17
CA GLU A 141 18.66 3.92 -5.84
C GLU A 141 17.52 4.93 -6.01
N THR A 142 16.27 4.46 -6.09
CA THR A 142 15.10 5.30 -6.40
C THR A 142 14.18 5.55 -5.20
N LEU A 143 14.41 4.89 -4.07
CA LEU A 143 13.53 4.90 -2.90
C LEU A 143 13.02 6.30 -2.52
N GLU A 144 13.94 7.26 -2.28
CA GLU A 144 13.56 8.60 -1.84
C GLU A 144 12.70 9.32 -2.88
N LYS A 145 13.10 9.24 -4.16
CA LYS A 145 12.39 9.85 -5.27
C LYS A 145 10.98 9.28 -5.45
N ASP A 146 10.87 7.95 -5.37
CA ASP A 146 9.59 7.26 -5.60
C ASP A 146 8.62 7.49 -4.42
N ILE A 147 9.14 7.54 -3.17
CA ILE A 147 8.36 7.91 -1.99
C ILE A 147 7.89 9.36 -2.09
N GLU A 148 8.79 10.31 -2.43
CA GLU A 148 8.42 11.71 -2.59
C GLU A 148 7.35 11.90 -3.68
N ALA A 149 7.51 11.24 -4.82
CA ALA A 149 6.54 11.27 -5.90
C ALA A 149 5.18 10.69 -5.48
N MET A 150 5.16 9.51 -4.85
CA MET A 150 3.93 8.85 -4.41
C MET A 150 3.15 9.70 -3.41
N PHE A 151 3.83 10.34 -2.45
CA PHE A 151 3.19 11.13 -1.39
C PHE A 151 2.83 12.56 -1.82
N SER A 152 3.48 13.09 -2.86
CA SER A 152 3.13 14.38 -3.50
C SER A 152 2.01 14.25 -4.52
N HIS A 153 1.81 13.07 -5.11
CA HIS A 153 0.74 12.80 -6.04
C HIS A 153 -0.64 12.91 -5.36
N ASN A 154 -1.55 13.70 -5.92
CA ASN A 154 -2.94 13.81 -5.45
C ASN A 154 -3.86 12.87 -6.25
N GLY A 155 -3.96 11.62 -5.80
CA GLY A 155 -4.67 10.55 -6.47
C GLY A 155 -4.21 9.18 -5.96
N PRO A 156 -4.80 8.09 -6.49
CA PRO A 156 -4.49 6.76 -6.02
C PRO A 156 -3.11 6.34 -6.49
N SER A 157 -2.38 5.64 -5.63
CA SER A 157 -1.04 5.16 -5.93
C SER A 157 -0.85 3.76 -5.38
N TYR A 158 -0.16 2.90 -6.14
CA TYR A 158 0.23 1.56 -5.76
C TYR A 158 1.75 1.44 -5.76
N MET A 159 2.33 1.06 -4.62
CA MET A 159 3.75 0.75 -4.47
C MET A 159 3.92 -0.73 -4.15
N ARG A 160 4.86 -1.41 -4.82
CA ARG A 160 5.23 -2.80 -4.50
C ARG A 160 6.63 -2.91 -3.93
N THR A 161 6.81 -3.71 -2.89
CA THR A 161 8.10 -3.98 -2.21
C THR A 161 8.34 -5.47 -1.99
N LEU A 162 9.58 -5.85 -1.61
CA LEU A 162 9.91 -7.22 -1.18
C LEU A 162 9.28 -7.61 0.16
#